data_AF-A0A653ZUW7-F1
#
_entry.id   AF-A0A653ZUW7-F1
#
_cell.length_a   1.000
_cell.length_b   1.000
_cell.length_c   1.000
_cell.angle_alpha   90.00
_cell.angle_beta   90.00
_cell.angle_gamma   90.00
#
_symmetry.space_group_name_H-M   'P 1'
#
loop_
_entity.id
_entity.type
_entity.pdbx_description
1 polymer ?
#
loop_
_entity_poly.entity_id
_entity_poly.type
_entity_poly.pdbx_seq_one_letter_code
_entity_poly.pdbx_strand_id
1 'polypeptide(L)' 'MLVSKDENIKTSSVYVASLILKNIQRQKVDKISIFELSKDLKKYNITRYRHMFFGLAFLYSSGIIDFKEPFIYVRKQK' A
#
# COMPACT_ATOMS: atom_id res chain seq x y z
N MET A 1 -8.69 8.98 -8.47
CA MET A 1 -10.04 8.39 -8.52
C MET A 1 -9.99 7.06 -7.81
N LEU A 2 -10.94 6.72 -6.93
CA LEU A 2 -10.88 5.49 -6.13
C LEU A 2 -11.10 4.22 -6.97
N VAL A 3 -12.02 4.31 -7.93
CA VAL A 3 -12.33 3.29 -8.94
C VAL A 3 -12.79 4.03 -10.21
N SER A 4 -12.38 3.55 -11.38
CA SER A 4 -12.92 3.95 -12.68
C SER A 4 -13.53 2.75 -13.38
N LYS A 5 -14.56 2.98 -14.22
CA LYS A 5 -15.17 1.93 -15.04
C LYS A 5 -14.20 1.35 -16.07
N ASP A 6 -13.23 2.16 -16.51
CA ASP A 6 -12.26 1.79 -17.54
C ASP A 6 -10.97 1.19 -16.94
N GLU A 7 -10.83 1.19 -15.61
CA GLU A 7 -9.67 0.65 -14.93
C GLU A 7 -9.89 -0.80 -14.49
N ASN A 8 -8.82 -1.57 -14.46
CA ASN A 8 -8.86 -2.90 -13.84
C ASN A 8 -9.14 -2.75 -12.34
N ILE A 9 -10.31 -3.23 -11.90
CA ILE A 9 -10.75 -3.14 -10.51
C ILE A 9 -9.77 -3.81 -9.53
N LYS A 10 -9.05 -4.85 -9.97
CA LYS A 10 -8.02 -5.55 -9.18
C LYS A 10 -6.74 -4.74 -8.96
N THR A 11 -6.66 -3.56 -9.55
CA THR A 11 -5.56 -2.60 -9.32
C THR A 11 -6.03 -1.28 -8.71
N SER A 12 -7.34 -1.14 -8.46
CA SER A 12 -7.92 0.03 -7.80
C SER A 12 -7.38 0.20 -6.38
N SER A 13 -7.32 1.44 -5.88
CA SER A 13 -6.80 1.73 -4.55
C SER A 13 -7.57 0.99 -3.45
N VAL A 14 -8.90 0.91 -3.58
CA VAL A 14 -9.78 0.25 -2.62
C VAL A 14 -9.53 -1.26 -2.58
N TYR A 15 -9.39 -1.90 -3.75
CA TYR A 15 -9.10 -3.33 -3.81
C TYR A 15 -7.73 -3.63 -3.18
N VAL A 16 -6.69 -2.90 -3.57
CA VAL A 16 -5.34 -3.11 -3.01
C VAL A 16 -5.32 -2.84 -1.50
N ALA A 17 -6.00 -1.80 -1.03
CA ALA A 17 -6.15 -1.49 0.39
C ALA A 17 -6.80 -2.64 1.18
N SER A 18 -7.85 -3.26 0.64
CA SER A 18 -8.51 -4.40 1.28
C SER A 18 -7.58 -5.61 1.43
N LEU A 19 -6.71 -5.85 0.44
CA LEU A 19 -5.70 -6.92 0.51
C LEU A 19 -4.65 -6.62 1.58
N ILE A 20 -4.20 -5.37 1.68
CA ILE A 20 -3.26 -4.93 2.71
C ILE A 20 -3.85 -5.16 4.11
N LEU A 21 -5.09 -4.70 4.36
CA LEU A 21 -5.74 -4.89 5.65
C LEU A 21 -5.96 -6.37 5.98
N LYS A 22 -6.43 -7.16 5.00
CA LYS A 22 -6.60 -8.61 5.16
C LYS A 22 -5.29 -9.29 5.54
N ASN A 23 -4.18 -8.86 4.95
CA ASN A 23 -2.85 -9.37 5.28
C ASN A 23 -2.47 -9.05 6.74
N ILE A 24 -2.61 -7.80 7.17
CA ILE A 24 -2.30 -7.34 8.54
C ILE A 24 -3.16 -8.11 9.56
N GLN A 25 -4.47 -8.18 9.33
CA GLN A 25 -5.41 -8.91 10.21
C GLN A 25 -5.08 -10.40 10.30
N ARG A 26 -4.75 -11.04 9.18
CA ARG A 26 -4.36 -12.46 9.15
C ARG A 26 -3.08 -12.72 9.94
N GLN A 27 -2.11 -11.80 9.88
CA GLN A 27 -0.85 -11.92 10.61
C GLN A 27 -0.97 -11.54 12.10
N LYS A 28 -2.06 -10.85 12.50
CA LYS A 28 -2.28 -10.35 13.86
C LYS A 28 -1.12 -9.48 14.36
N VAL A 29 -0.68 -8.56 13.51
CA VAL A 29 0.43 -7.64 13.79
C VAL A 29 -0.05 -6.20 13.79
N ASP A 30 0.54 -5.36 14.64
CA ASP A 30 0.23 -3.92 14.71
C ASP A 30 1.07 -3.07 13.75
N LYS A 31 2.13 -3.66 13.18
CA LYS A 31 3.02 -3.03 12.21
C LYS A 31 3.45 -4.03 11.14
N ILE A 32 3.70 -3.54 9.94
CA ILE A 32 4.18 -4.35 8.82
C ILE A 32 5.13 -3.53 7.95
N SER A 33 6.17 -4.17 7.41
CA SER A 33 7.08 -3.49 6.50
C SER A 33 6.46 -3.36 5.10
N ILE A 34 6.79 -2.28 4.38
CA ILE A 34 6.37 -2.10 2.99
C ILE A 34 6.91 -3.20 2.06
N PHE A 35 8.04 -3.82 2.42
CA PHE A 35 8.62 -4.93 1.68
C PHE A 35 7.81 -6.22 1.83
N GLU A 36 7.30 -6.51 3.03
CA GLU A 36 6.39 -7.63 3.26
C GLU A 36 5.06 -7.45 2.53
N LEU A 37 4.49 -6.24 2.58
CA LEU A 37 3.29 -5.91 1.81
C LEU A 37 3.52 -6.12 0.31
N SER A 38 4.63 -5.60 -0.22
CA SER A 38 5.01 -5.80 -1.62
C SER A 38 5.12 -7.29 -1.99
N LYS A 39 5.72 -8.10 -1.12
CA LYS A 39 5.83 -9.56 -1.32
C LYS A 39 4.47 -10.26 -1.34
N ASP A 40 3.56 -9.89 -0.44
CA ASP A 40 2.23 -10.52 -0.40
C ASP A 40 1.36 -10.09 -1.58
N LEU A 41 1.42 -8.81 -1.98
CA LEU A 41 0.67 -8.26 -3.10
C LEU A 41 1.04 -8.90 -4.46
N LYS A 42 2.29 -9.37 -4.62
CA LYS A 42 2.70 -10.15 -5.80
C LYS A 42 1.87 -11.42 -6.01
N LYS A 43 1.36 -12.05 -4.95
CA LYS A 43 0.48 -13.23 -5.04
C LYS A 43 -0.85 -12.92 -5.75
N TYR A 44 -1.23 -11.65 -5.80
CA TYR A 44 -2.44 -11.15 -6.44
C TYR A 44 -2.17 -10.41 -7.75
N ASN A 45 -0.99 -10.61 -8.36
CA ASN A 45 -0.53 -9.93 -9.58
C ASN A 45 -0.40 -8.39 -9.44
N ILE A 46 -0.27 -7.88 -8.21
CA ILE A 46 -0.01 -6.46 -7.96
C ILE A 46 1.51 -6.27 -7.84
N THR A 47 2.16 -6.01 -8.97
CA THR A 47 3.63 -5.89 -9.05
C THR A 47 4.11 -4.45 -9.18
N ARG A 48 3.26 -3.54 -9.68
CA ARG A 48 3.60 -2.14 -9.87
C ARG A 48 3.50 -1.37 -8.55
N TYR A 49 4.58 -0.68 -8.18
CA TYR A 49 4.65 0.15 -6.96
C TYR A 49 3.46 1.12 -6.83
N ARG A 50 3.05 1.74 -7.93
CA ARG A 50 1.92 2.68 -8.00
C ARG A 50 0.64 2.14 -7.35
N HIS A 51 0.28 0.88 -7.59
CA HIS A 51 -0.96 0.31 -7.07
C HIS A 51 -0.88 0.12 -5.55
N MET A 52 0.27 -0.37 -5.05
CA MET A 52 0.52 -0.46 -3.61
C MET A 52 0.52 0.91 -2.95
N PHE A 53 1.19 1.89 -3.55
CA PHE A 53 1.23 3.27 -3.06
C PHE A 53 -0.17 3.88 -2.95
N PHE A 54 -1.02 3.74 -3.96
CA PHE A 54 -2.39 4.26 -3.90
C PHE A 54 -3.28 3.52 -2.90
N GLY A 55 -3.10 2.21 -2.73
CA GLY A 55 -3.79 1.46 -1.66
C GLY A 55 -3.39 1.95 -0.26
N LEU A 56 -2.10 2.17 -0.04
CA LEU A 56 -1.59 2.71 1.21
C LEU A 56 -2.03 4.17 1.44
N ALA A 57 -1.99 5.01 0.41
CA ALA A 57 -2.46 6.39 0.48
C ALA A 57 -3.95 6.48 0.81
N PHE A 58 -4.77 5.59 0.25
CA PHE A 58 -6.19 5.47 0.59
C PHE A 58 -6.40 5.15 2.08
N LEU A 59 -5.71 4.13 2.59
CA LEU A 59 -5.79 3.76 4.01
C LEU A 59 -5.33 4.88 4.94
N TYR A 60 -4.23 5.56 4.58
CA TYR A 60 -3.71 6.70 5.34
C TYR A 60 -4.70 7.86 5.35
N SER A 61 -5.24 8.25 4.19
CA SER A 61 -6.24 9.31 4.08
C SER A 61 -7.55 9.02 4.82
N SER A 62 -7.83 7.74 5.09
CA SER A 62 -9.00 7.29 5.84
C SER A 62 -8.74 7.17 7.35
N GLY A 63 -7.52 7.48 7.83
CA GLY A 63 -7.14 7.36 9.23
C GLY A 63 -7.00 5.92 9.73
N ILE A 64 -6.84 4.94 8.84
CA ILE A 64 -6.77 3.51 9.21
C ILE A 64 -5.33 3.08 9.52
N ILE A 65 -4.35 3.68 8.85
CA ILE A 65 -2.93 3.40 9.06
C ILE A 65 -2.17 4.69 9.27
N ASP A 66 -1.07 4.60 10.01
CA ASP A 66 -0.07 5.67 10.13
C ASP A 66 1.25 5.22 9.51
N PHE A 67 1.94 6.16 8.86
CA PHE A 67 3.35 5.99 8.52
C PHE A 67 4.21 6.61 9.61
N LYS A 68 4.83 5.76 10.43
CA LYS A 68 5.85 6.21 11.39
C LYS A 68 7.24 6.05 10.75
N GLU A 69 7.70 7.18 10.19
CA GLU A 69 9.07 7.47 9.70
C GLU A 69 9.69 6.51 8.65
N PRO A 70 9.84 6.99 7.40
CA PRO A 70 10.83 6.48 6.47
C PRO A 70 11.76 7.62 6.03
N PHE A 71 12.71 8.04 6.88
CA PHE A 71 13.55 9.21 6.59
C PHE A 71 14.33 9.07 5.27
N ILE A 72 14.26 10.11 4.45
CA ILE A 72 15.00 10.25 3.18
C ILE A 72 15.85 11.52 3.27
N TYR A 73 17.16 11.37 3.08
CA TYR A 73 18.14 12.46 3.20
C TYR A 73 18.69 12.88 1.83
N VAL A 74 18.76 14.20 1.61
CA VAL A 74 19.30 14.82 0.39
C VAL A 74 20.81 15.06 0.55
N ARG A 75 21.61 14.83 -0.51
CA ARG A 75 23.05 15.16 -0.49
C ARG A 75 23.27 16.67 -0.53
N LYS A 76 24.12 17.19 0.37
CA LYS A 76 24.69 18.53 0.23
C LYS A 76 25.74 18.51 -0.88
N GLN A 77 25.55 19.30 -1.93
CA GLN A 77 26.62 19.62 -2.87
C GLN A 77 27.54 20.66 -2.19
N LYS A 78 28.86 20.42 -2.24
CA LYS A 78 29.88 21.35 -1.74
C LYS A 78 30.05 22.50 -2.71
#